data_AF-E2C4K0-F1
#
_entry.id   AF-E2C4K0-F1
#
_cell.length_a   1.000
_cell.length_b   1.000
_cell.length_c   1.000
_cell.angle_alpha   90.00
_cell.angle_beta   90.00
_cell.angle_gamma   90.00
#
_symmetry.space_group_name_H-M   'P 1'
#
loop_
_entity.id
_entity.type
_entity.pdbx_description
1 polymer ?
#
loop_
_entity_poly.entity_id
_entity_poly.type
_entity_poly.pdbx_seq_one_letter_code
_entity_poly.pdbx_strand_id
1 'polypeptide(L)' 'HYRRDVRNYLDTVFPHRWIGRRGPIEWPPRSPDLSPNDYFLWGHLKDRVYKTKPQNLDDLRNRILDEAALIPADYIQ' A
#
# COMPACT_ATOMS: atom_id res chain seq x y z
N HIS A 1 3.86 1.80 14.29
CA HIS A 1 5.15 1.31 14.86
C HIS A 1 5.71 2.32 15.85
N TYR A 2 5.61 2.09 17.16
CA TYR A 2 6.18 3.02 18.16
C TYR A 2 7.37 2.43 18.93
N ARG A 3 7.36 1.10 19.17
CA ARG A 3 8.47 0.41 19.83
C ARG A 3 9.77 0.57 19.02
N ARG A 4 10.88 0.79 19.74
CA ARG A 4 12.21 1.00 19.16
C ARG A 4 12.67 -0.20 18.33
N ASP A 5 12.43 -1.42 18.81
CA ASP A 5 12.91 -2.64 18.16
C ASP A 5 12.28 -2.83 16.78
N VAL A 6 11.01 -2.44 16.65
CA VAL A 6 10.30 -2.46 15.37
C VAL A 6 10.90 -1.44 14.40
N ARG A 7 11.30 -0.25 14.89
CA ARG A 7 11.95 0.76 14.04
C ARG A 7 13.34 0.33 13.60
N ASN A 8 14.15 -0.20 14.50
CA ASN A 8 15.47 -0.73 14.17
C ASN A 8 15.40 -1.83 13.10
N TYR A 9 14.42 -2.73 13.22
CA TYR A 9 14.16 -3.75 12.21
C TYR A 9 13.80 -3.12 10.86
N LEU A 10 12.87 -2.17 10.84
CA LEU A 10 12.44 -1.50 9.61
C LEU A 10 13.56 -0.66 8.97
N ASP A 11 14.41 -0.01 9.77
CA ASP A 11 15.60 0.70 9.27
C ASP A 11 16.60 -0.26 8.61
N THR A 12 16.68 -1.51 9.09
CA THR A 12 17.55 -2.54 8.52
C THR A 12 16.97 -3.12 7.23
N VAL A 13 15.68 -3.47 7.23
CA VAL A 13 15.05 -4.19 6.12
C VAL A 13 14.58 -3.24 5.00
N PHE A 14 14.18 -2.02 5.36
CA PHE A 14 13.62 -1.02 4.44
C PHE A 14 14.28 0.35 4.63
N PRO A 15 15.60 0.46 4.46
CA PRO A 15 16.34 1.71 4.69
C PRO A 15 15.72 2.85 3.88
N HIS A 16 15.42 3.96 4.55
CA HIS A 16 14.80 5.17 4.01
C HIS A 16 13.44 5.00 3.29
N ARG A 17 12.81 3.82 3.38
CA ARG A 17 11.62 3.48 2.58
C ARG A 17 10.38 3.15 3.39
N TRP A 18 10.48 3.09 4.72
CA TRP A 18 9.34 2.78 5.56
C TRP A 18 8.69 4.04 6.15
N ILE A 19 7.37 3.98 6.28
CA ILE A 19 6.53 5.09 6.72
C ILE A 19 6.10 4.84 8.17
N GLY A 20 6.22 5.83 9.02
CA GLY A 20 5.69 5.74 10.38
C GLY A 20 6.20 6.82 11.33
N ARG A 21 5.66 6.80 12.55
CA ARG A 21 6.01 7.78 13.57
C ARG A 21 7.50 7.66 13.93
N ARG A 22 8.26 8.76 13.75
CA ARG A 22 9.73 8.79 13.90
C ARG A 22 10.48 7.81 12.99
N GLY A 23 9.94 7.58 11.79
CA GLY A 23 10.63 6.91 10.68
C GLY A 23 11.20 7.91 9.67
N PRO A 24 11.87 7.42 8.61
CA PRO A 24 12.44 8.27 7.57
C PRO A 24 11.37 9.06 6.80
N ILE A 25 10.17 8.49 6.66
CA ILE A 25 8.98 9.19 6.17
C ILE A 25 8.02 9.31 7.36
N GLU A 26 7.94 10.50 7.95
CA GLU A 26 7.13 10.72 9.15
C GLU A 26 5.64 10.68 8.83
N TRP A 27 4.90 9.87 9.60
CA TRP A 27 3.46 9.74 9.46
C TRP A 27 2.72 10.16 10.72
N PRO A 28 1.78 11.12 10.63
CA PRO A 28 0.96 11.50 11.77
C PRO A 28 0.01 10.37 12.19
N PRO A 29 -0.31 10.27 13.48
CA PRO A 29 -1.25 9.26 13.97
C PRO A 29 -2.67 9.50 13.43
N ARG A 30 -3.35 8.41 13.03
CA ARG A 30 -4.75 8.37 12.56
C ARG A 30 -5.00 9.11 11.24
N SER A 31 -4.07 9.00 10.29
CA SER A 31 -4.23 9.56 8.95
C SER A 31 -4.18 8.46 7.88
N PRO A 32 -5.18 7.57 7.81
CA PRO A 32 -5.27 6.60 6.72
C PRO A 32 -5.39 7.32 5.37
N ASP A 33 -6.07 8.46 5.33
CA ASP A 33 -6.34 9.26 4.12
C ASP A 33 -5.10 9.87 3.47
N LEU A 34 -3.96 9.89 4.17
CA LEU A 34 -2.76 10.54 3.65
C LEU A 34 -1.93 9.60 2.75
N SER A 35 -2.18 8.28 2.77
CA SER A 35 -1.36 7.33 2.03
C SER A 35 -1.91 7.19 0.61
N PRO A 36 -1.08 7.31 -0.44
CA PRO A 36 -1.52 7.04 -1.81
C PRO A 36 -2.14 5.65 -1.94
N ASN A 37 -1.70 4.69 -1.11
CA ASN A 37 -2.27 3.36 -1.07
C ASN A 37 -3.72 3.35 -0.60
N ASP A 38 -4.02 4.04 0.50
CA ASP A 38 -5.35 4.06 1.11
C ASP A 38 -6.30 5.03 0.41
N TYR A 39 -5.78 6.17 -0.07
CA TYR A 39 -6.56 7.16 -0.81
C TYR A 39 -6.87 6.73 -2.25
N PHE A 40 -5.88 6.20 -2.97
CA PHE A 40 -5.99 5.91 -4.40
C PHE A 40 -5.97 4.42 -4.70
N LEU A 41 -4.91 3.69 -4.32
CA LEU A 41 -4.67 2.32 -4.80
C LEU A 41 -5.81 1.37 -4.45
N TRP A 42 -6.22 1.30 -3.17
CA TRP A 42 -7.26 0.37 -2.74
C TRP A 42 -8.63 0.69 -3.32
N GLY A 43 -8.98 1.98 -3.44
CA GLY A 43 -10.20 2.41 -4.08
C GLY A 43 -10.22 2.04 -5.57
N HIS A 44 -9.13 2.34 -6.27
CA HIS A 44 -8.96 2.07 -7.70
C HIS A 44 -9.02 0.57 -8.01
N LEU A 45 -8.23 -0.24 -7.31
CA LEU A 45 -8.19 -1.69 -7.50
C LEU A 45 -9.55 -2.32 -7.20
N LYS A 46 -10.22 -1.87 -6.13
CA LYS A 46 -11.54 -2.42 -5.79
C LYS A 46 -12.57 -2.11 -6.87
N ASP A 47 -12.59 -0.88 -7.39
CA ASP A 47 -13.50 -0.51 -8.49
C ASP A 47 -13.24 -1.39 -9.73
N ARG A 48 -11.98 -1.58 -10.10
CA ARG A 48 -11.56 -2.33 -11.30
C ARG A 48 -11.77 -3.85 -11.18
N VAL A 49 -11.22 -4.45 -10.14
CA VAL A 49 -11.20 -5.91 -9.93
C VAL A 49 -12.62 -6.45 -9.72
N TYR A 50 -13.48 -5.68 -9.05
CA TYR A 50 -14.87 -6.06 -8.76
C TYR A 50 -15.89 -5.49 -9.74
N LYS A 51 -15.50 -4.90 -10.88
CA LYS A 51 -16.44 -4.56 -11.97
C LYS A 51 -17.32 -5.75 -12.36
N THR A 52 -16.74 -6.94 -12.30
CA THR A 52 -17.47 -8.20 -12.37
C THR A 52 -17.09 -9.07 -11.17
N LYS A 53 -18.02 -9.92 -10.72
CA LYS A 53 -17.75 -10.84 -9.61
C LYS A 53 -16.64 -11.83 -10.01
N PRO A 54 -15.52 -11.89 -9.25
CA PRO A 54 -14.49 -12.89 -9.49
C PRO A 54 -15.04 -14.31 -9.29
N GLN A 55 -14.58 -15.25 -10.11
CA GLN A 55 -15.08 -16.63 -10.11
C GLN A 55 -14.50 -17.47 -8.96
N ASN A 56 -13.25 -17.20 -8.60
CA ASN A 56 -12.52 -17.88 -7.52
C ASN A 56 -11.34 -17.02 -7.05
N LEU A 57 -10.54 -17.54 -6.11
CA LEU A 57 -9.42 -16.81 -5.53
C LEU A 57 -8.27 -16.58 -6.52
N ASP A 58 -8.03 -17.49 -7.45
CA ASP A 58 -6.96 -17.34 -8.45
C ASP A 58 -7.32 -16.26 -9.47
N ASP A 59 -8.57 -16.23 -9.93
CA ASP A 59 -9.11 -15.16 -10.78
C ASP A 59 -9.03 -13.81 -10.07
N LEU A 60 -9.43 -13.73 -8.79
CA LEU A 60 -9.29 -12.51 -8.00
C LEU A 60 -7.82 -12.06 -7.91
N ARG A 61 -6.90 -12.99 -7.64
CA ARG A 61 -5.47 -12.70 -7.53
C ARG A 61 -4.89 -12.19 -8.84
N ASN A 62 -5.20 -12.85 -9.96
CA ASN A 62 -4.69 -12.47 -11.27
C ASN A 62 -5.20 -11.08 -11.65
N ARG A 63 -6.48 -10.78 -11.44
CA ARG A 63 -7.04 -9.44 -11.69
C ARG A 63 -6.37 -8.35 -10.87
N ILE A 64 -6.06 -8.62 -9.59
CA ILE A 64 -5.34 -7.66 -8.75
C ILE A 64 -3.95 -7.39 -9.33
N LEU A 65 -3.22 -8.44 -9.72
CA LEU A 65 -1.87 -8.32 -10.29
C LEU A 65 -1.89 -7.57 -11.63
N ASP A 66 -2.82 -7.93 -12.51
CA ASP A 66 -2.95 -7.32 -13.83
C ASP A 66 -3.30 -5.83 -13.72
N GLU A 67 -4.30 -5.46 -12.90
CA GLU A 67 -4.67 -4.05 -12.71
C GLU A 67 -3.58 -3.26 -11.99
N ALA A 68 -2.90 -3.86 -11.00
CA ALA A 68 -1.79 -3.20 -10.30
C ALA A 68 -0.59 -2.95 -11.23
N ALA A 69 -0.31 -3.86 -12.18
CA ALA A 69 0.75 -3.69 -13.16
C ALA A 69 0.50 -2.54 -14.15
N LEU A 70 -0.76 -2.12 -14.30
CA LEU A 70 -1.15 -0.98 -15.14
C LEU A 70 -1.03 0.37 -14.43
N ILE A 71 -0.84 0.38 -13.11
CA ILE A 71 -0.71 1.61 -12.33
C ILE A 71 0.72 2.14 -12.48
N PRO A 72 0.91 3.32 -13.09
CA PRO A 72 2.23 3.91 -13.21
C PRO A 72 2.82 4.24 -11.83
N ALA A 73 4.12 4.05 -11.65
CA ALA A 73 4.78 4.23 -10.35
C ALA A 73 4.68 5.69 -9.83
N ASP A 74 4.49 6.66 -10.72
CA ASP A 74 4.28 8.08 -10.43
C ASP A 74 2.91 8.38 -9.78
N TYR A 75 1.96 7.45 -9.78
CA TYR A 75 0.69 7.59 -9.06
C TYR A 75 0.79 7.20 -7.57
N ILE A 76 1.92 6.61 -7.16
CA ILE A 76 2.17 6.15 -5.79
C ILE A 76 3.38 6.95 -5.27
N GLN A 77 3.18 8.25 -4.98
CA GLN A 77 4.19 9.14 -4.39
C GLN A 77 4.08 9.24 -2.87
#